data_AF-A0A932VB58-F1
#
_entry.id   AF-A0A932VB58-F1
#
_cell.length_a   1.000
_cell.length_b   1.000
_cell.length_c   1.000
_cell.angle_alpha   90.00
_cell.angle_beta   90.00
_cell.angle_gamma   90.00
#
_symmetry.space_group_name_H-M   'P 1'
#
loop_
_entity.id
_entity.type
_entity.pdbx_description
1 polymer ?
#
loop_
_entity_poly.entity_id
_entity_poly.type
_entity_poly.pdbx_seq_one_letter_code
_entity_poly.pdbx_strand_id
1 'polypeptide(L)' 'MEKKLKKIPKFKTEAAERRFWQKVDSTDYVNYSKAHR' A
#
# COMPACT_ATOMS: atom_id res chain seq x y z
N MET A 1 -17.91 5.56 3.19
CA MET A 1 -16.94 6.06 4.19
C MET A 1 -15.58 6.13 3.53
N GLU A 2 -15.02 7.32 3.41
CA GLU A 2 -13.78 7.58 2.69
C GLU A 2 -12.61 7.02 3.50
N LYS A 3 -12.12 5.82 3.14
CA LYS A 3 -10.89 5.28 3.71
C LYS A 3 -9.74 6.18 3.28
N LYS A 4 -9.30 7.06 4.18
CA LYS A 4 -8.07 7.86 4.02
C LYS A 4 -6.89 6.88 4.01
N LEU A 5 -6.48 6.47 2.81
CA LEU A 5 -5.30 5.64 2.64
C LEU A 5 -4.07 6.39 3.13
N LYS A 6 -3.16 5.67 3.77
CA LYS A 6 -1.85 6.23 4.08
C LYS A 6 -1.05 6.43 2.80
N LYS A 7 -0.23 7.48 2.77
CA LYS A 7 0.67 7.74 1.63
C LYS A 7 1.71 6.63 1.56
N ILE A 8 1.87 6.04 0.38
CA ILE A 8 2.91 5.04 0.11
C ILE A 8 4.27 5.75 0.18
N PRO A 9 5.23 5.25 0.99
CA PRO A 9 6.58 5.82 1.03
C PRO A 9 7.28 5.67 -0.32
N LYS A 10 8.14 6.63 -0.69
CA LYS A 10 9.01 6.45 -1.86
C LYS A 10 10.18 5.54 -1.49
N PHE A 11 10.30 4.40 -2.16
CA PHE A 11 11.38 3.46 -1.91
C PHE A 11 12.60 3.74 -2.80
N LYS A 12 13.77 3.64 -2.17
CA LYS A 12 15.12 3.56 -2.76
C LYS A 12 15.23 2.57 -3.91
N THR A 13 14.79 1.37 -3.58
CA THR A 13 15.11 0.11 -4.25
C THR A 13 13.94 -0.85 -4.10
N GLU A 14 13.74 -1.72 -5.08
CA GLU A 14 12.68 -2.74 -5.06
C GLU A 14 12.81 -3.71 -3.87
N ALA A 15 14.04 -3.98 -3.42
CA ALA A 15 14.27 -4.81 -2.24
C ALA A 15 13.72 -4.18 -0.96
N ALA A 16 13.80 -2.85 -0.81
CA ALA A 16 13.25 -2.14 0.34
C ALA A 16 11.71 -2.10 0.27
N GLU A 17 11.17 -1.88 -0.93
CA GLU A 17 9.73 -1.92 -1.16
C GLU A 17 9.15 -3.30 -0.83
N ARG A 18 9.77 -4.38 -1.33
CA ARG A 18 9.33 -5.75 -1.04
C ARG A 18 9.38 -6.06 0.46
N ARG A 19 10.46 -5.70 1.14
CA ARG A 19 10.58 -5.91 2.61
C ARG A 19 9.53 -5.12 3.39
N PHE A 20 9.16 -3.95 2.90
CA PHE A 20 8.08 -3.15 3.48
C PHE A 20 6.74 -3.85 3.30
N TRP A 21 6.34 -4.20 2.08
CA TRP A 21 5.08 -4.90 1.79
C TRP A 21 4.97 -6.29 2.40
N GLN A 22 6.10 -6.96 2.69
CA GLN A 22 6.08 -8.21 3.46
C GLN A 22 5.76 -8.01 4.94
N LYS A 23 5.98 -6.81 5.49
CA LYS A 23 5.70 -6.50 6.90
C LYS A 23 4.42 -5.69 7.11
N VAL A 24 4.01 -4.87 6.15
CA VAL A 24 2.83 -4.01 6.29
C VAL A 24 1.63 -4.62 5.59
N ASP A 25 0.44 -4.33 6.13
CA ASP A 25 -0.81 -4.70 5.49
C ASP A 25 -1.14 -3.71 4.36
N SER A 26 -1.18 -4.22 3.12
CA SER A 26 -1.38 -3.39 1.93
C SER A 26 -2.77 -2.76 1.82
N THR A 27 -3.75 -3.22 2.61
CA THR A 27 -5.14 -2.72 2.54
C THR A 27 -5.31 -1.33 3.15
N ASP A 28 -4.35 -0.89 3.96
CA ASP A 28 -4.30 0.45 4.56
C ASP A 28 -3.67 1.50 3.61
N TYR A 29 -2.92 1.04 2.60
CA TYR A 29 -2.23 1.87 1.62
C TYR A 29 -2.90 1.85 0.24
N VAL A 30 -3.55 0.74 -0.14
CA VAL A 30 -4.17 0.55 -1.45
C VAL A 30 -5.69 0.44 -1.29
N ASN A 31 -6.42 1.31 -1.99
CA ASN A 31 -7.88 1.33 -1.94
C ASN A 31 -8.43 0.37 -2.99
N TYR A 32 -8.60 -0.88 -2.58
CA TYR A 32 -9.29 -1.90 -3.35
C TYR A 32 -10.81 -1.65 -3.47
N SER A 33 -11.37 -0.64 -2.79
CA SER A 33 -12.82 -0.33 -2.86
C SER A 33 -13.26 0.17 -4.24
N LYS A 34 -12.33 0.54 -5.12
CA LYS A 34 -12.61 0.86 -6.54
C LYS A 34 -12.26 -0.27 -7.51
N ALA A 35 -11.72 -1.39 -7.03
CA ALA A 35 -11.51 -2.57 -7.85
C ALA A 35 -12.86 -3.26 -8.08
N HIS A 36 -13.63 -2.73 -9.02
CA HIS A 36 -14.81 -3.40 -9.56
C HIS A 36 -14.35 -4.44 -10.58
N ARG A 37 -14.95 -5.64 -10.49
CA ARG A 37 -14.63 -6.84 -11.27
C ARG A 37 -14.66 -6.62 -12.78
#